data_AF-A0A3P8P1V2-F1
#
_entry.id   AF-A0A3P8P1V2-F1
#
_cell.length_a   1.000
_cell.length_b   1.000
_cell.length_c   1.000
_cell.angle_alpha   90.00
_cell.angle_beta   90.00
_cell.angle_gamma   90.00
#
_symmetry.space_group_name_H-M   'P 1'
#
loop_
_entity.id
_entity.type
_entity.pdbx_description
1 polymer ?
#
loop_
_entity_poly.entity_id
_entity_poly.type
_entity_poly.pdbx_seq_one_letter_code
_entity_poly.pdbx_strand_id
1 'polypeptide(L)'
;MQAGKLIPPGDSVKICLREVERPTTPPVVRKFRNSNQPGPGTIRVHTGKANDPDVGSTLVHGVITKSESLLNPSPKTLFQQKLQELSESVYASNKKAPLGRSCVQRSELPPLCNEKTTFGIKTVKGLGVREIINPAKTAQEVEREAEVAHDAYIRSRNAYFVGEQINRNYDRTRYSKDSRFGILTPHFNDGRNLGKTLHWLGESQKFYNPAAWKRSGNREKIAQQMGKTIVKEKTLPVLPDHTFGMVLPPDDFGIGELIYSTGPRQYTRGPDRQRSLVNAVRHHLKKVNFENFPSLLKAFRHYDKKGKGMIDKEDLRAVCHQFQLNVSESVLDDLMDYCDTDKDGFINFLEFANFLNWKDKMPINIREQCIIANERVTAQLYACRLVDLEDLQPVEPGSSLKTLRSLRQTRAAPDHFRTTSSLIGAAGAGRFPSDGRTYGIPSVRSDLPAPRIKRVSDKNNYGDTSTAGDLLHPSVHALQGVYEEHFFCPRSKEEIATIFRNAGVNISEETFEEAWELASMKQPTREVCVENFRNIYLPELKLKCKNI
;
A
#
# COMPACT_ATOMS: atom_id res chain seq x y z
N MET A 1 -32.50 116.06 122.22
CA MET A 1 -31.27 115.41 122.72
C MET A 1 -31.45 113.90 122.62
N GLN A 2 -30.62 113.20 121.84
CA GLN A 2 -30.26 111.83 122.13
C GLN A 2 -28.73 111.80 122.16
N ALA A 3 -28.18 111.71 123.37
CA ALA A 3 -26.76 111.54 123.61
C ALA A 3 -26.46 110.03 123.64
N GLY A 4 -25.74 109.54 122.63
CA GLY A 4 -25.32 108.15 122.51
C GLY A 4 -24.33 107.99 121.36
N LYS A 5 -23.33 107.11 121.53
CA LYS A 5 -22.26 106.85 120.56
C LYS A 5 -22.84 106.23 119.28
N LEU A 6 -22.84 106.97 118.17
CA LEU A 6 -23.26 106.46 116.85
C LEU A 6 -22.20 105.49 116.31
N ILE A 7 -22.63 104.27 115.97
CA ILE A 7 -21.80 103.31 115.22
C ILE A 7 -21.65 103.88 113.80
N PRO A 8 -20.42 104.02 113.24
CA PRO A 8 -20.26 104.52 111.88
C PRO A 8 -21.00 103.59 110.90
N PRO A 9 -21.61 104.12 109.84
CA PRO A 9 -22.26 103.29 108.83
C PRO A 9 -21.19 102.39 108.20
N GLY A 10 -21.22 101.10 108.54
CA GLY A 10 -20.35 100.10 107.92
C GLY A 10 -20.81 99.82 106.49
N ASP A 11 -19.86 99.69 105.57
CA ASP A 11 -20.16 99.34 104.18
C ASP A 11 -20.79 97.95 104.09
N SER A 12 -21.87 97.82 103.31
CA SER A 12 -22.50 96.52 103.08
C SER A 12 -21.72 95.70 102.05
N VAL A 13 -21.74 94.37 102.18
CA VAL A 13 -21.14 93.44 101.19
C VAL A 13 -21.62 93.71 99.75
N LYS A 14 -22.85 94.20 99.60
CA LYS A 14 -23.44 94.59 98.31
C LYS A 14 -22.74 95.79 97.66
N ILE A 15 -22.15 96.70 98.44
CA ILE A 15 -21.42 97.85 97.93
C ILE A 15 -20.05 97.41 97.39
N CYS A 16 -19.41 96.42 98.03
CA CYS A 16 -18.14 95.86 97.55
C CYS A 16 -18.28 95.04 96.25
N LEU A 17 -19.45 94.46 95.97
CA LEU A 17 -19.71 93.67 94.76
C LEU A 17 -20.34 94.48 93.62
N ARG A 18 -20.64 95.77 93.82
CA ARG A 18 -21.06 96.65 92.72
C ARG A 18 -19.83 97.15 91.99
N GLU A 19 -19.73 96.82 90.71
CA GLU A 19 -18.72 97.41 89.84
C GLU A 19 -18.94 98.93 89.78
N VAL A 20 -17.97 99.70 90.27
CA VAL A 20 -17.97 101.15 90.19
C VAL A 20 -17.60 101.55 88.75
N GLU A 21 -18.36 102.47 88.16
CA GLU A 21 -18.03 103.04 86.85
C GLU A 21 -16.64 103.69 86.89
N ARG A 22 -15.70 103.12 86.15
CA ARG A 22 -14.33 103.65 86.04
C ARG A 22 -14.28 104.69 84.93
N PRO A 23 -13.56 105.81 85.12
CA PRO A 23 -13.44 106.82 84.08
C PRO A 23 -12.81 106.24 82.81
N THR A 24 -13.38 106.59 81.65
CA THR A 24 -12.90 106.12 80.34
C THR A 24 -11.51 106.66 80.03
N THR A 25 -10.69 105.85 79.36
CA THR A 25 -9.32 106.25 79.01
C THR A 25 -9.35 107.39 77.96
N PRO A 26 -8.61 108.49 78.15
CA PRO A 26 -8.59 109.60 77.19
C PRO A 26 -8.09 109.17 75.80
N PRO A 27 -8.64 109.75 74.71
CA PRO A 27 -8.34 109.33 73.34
C PRO A 27 -6.85 109.46 72.97
N VAL A 28 -6.14 110.45 73.51
CA VAL A 28 -4.71 110.67 73.25
C VAL A 28 -3.84 109.53 73.80
N VAL A 29 -4.23 108.96 74.95
CA VAL A 29 -3.50 107.87 75.62
C VAL A 29 -3.96 106.50 75.10
N ARG A 30 -5.17 106.42 74.54
CA ARG A 30 -5.79 105.19 74.03
C ARG A 30 -4.96 104.49 72.96
N LYS A 31 -4.24 105.23 72.10
CA LYS A 31 -3.37 104.65 71.06
C LYS A 31 -2.19 103.83 71.61
N PHE A 32 -1.61 104.27 72.74
CA PHE A 32 -0.51 103.55 73.40
C PHE A 32 -1.04 102.30 74.12
N ARG A 33 -2.22 102.42 74.73
CA ARG A 33 -2.89 101.30 75.39
C ARG A 33 -3.32 100.21 74.39
N ASN A 34 -3.97 100.59 73.29
CA ASN A 34 -4.42 99.65 72.25
C ASN A 34 -3.27 98.94 71.54
N SER A 35 -2.09 99.58 71.46
CA SER A 35 -0.87 98.94 70.94
C SER A 35 -0.33 97.84 71.87
N ASN A 36 -0.71 97.78 73.14
CA ASN A 36 -0.24 96.75 74.08
C ASN A 36 -1.35 95.76 74.46
N GLN A 37 -2.58 96.25 74.59
CA GLN A 37 -3.79 95.47 74.88
C GLN A 37 -4.92 95.95 73.96
N PRO A 38 -4.99 95.44 72.72
CA PRO A 38 -6.09 95.76 71.81
C PRO A 38 -7.41 95.17 72.34
N GLY A 39 -8.52 95.75 71.91
CA GLY A 39 -9.83 95.18 72.19
C GLY A 39 -9.98 93.81 71.53
N PRO A 40 -10.85 92.93 72.06
CA PRO A 40 -11.10 91.63 71.47
C PRO A 40 -11.52 91.78 69.99
N GLY A 41 -10.87 91.04 69.10
CA GLY A 41 -11.13 91.07 67.64
C GLY A 41 -10.51 92.24 66.87
N THR A 42 -9.77 93.14 67.51
CA THR A 42 -9.11 94.27 66.83
C THR A 42 -7.65 93.97 66.50
N ILE A 43 -7.18 94.43 65.33
CA ILE A 43 -5.79 94.28 64.90
C ILE A 43 -4.89 95.17 65.75
N ARG A 44 -3.77 94.61 66.22
CA ARG A 44 -2.76 95.36 66.99
C ARG A 44 -1.97 96.28 66.05
N VAL A 45 -2.25 97.58 66.10
CA VAL A 45 -1.55 98.60 65.31
C VAL A 45 -0.43 99.23 66.14
N HIS A 46 0.75 99.45 65.53
CA HIS A 46 1.88 100.11 66.16
C HIS A 46 1.56 101.58 66.49
N THR A 47 2.04 102.08 67.63
CA THR A 47 1.72 103.44 68.16
C THR A 47 1.97 104.57 67.17
N GLY A 48 3.05 104.47 66.38
CA GLY A 48 3.40 105.44 65.34
C GLY A 48 2.43 105.49 64.16
N LYS A 49 1.74 104.37 63.85
CA LYS A 49 0.80 104.25 62.72
C LYS A 49 -0.67 104.27 63.12
N ALA A 50 -0.97 104.37 64.41
CA ALA A 50 -2.34 104.29 64.91
C ALA A 50 -3.27 105.42 64.43
N ASN A 51 -2.69 106.51 63.91
CA ASN A 51 -3.41 107.66 63.37
C ASN A 51 -3.32 107.75 61.83
N ASP A 52 -2.62 106.82 61.17
CA ASP A 52 -2.48 106.81 59.72
C ASP A 52 -3.74 106.20 59.07
N PRO A 53 -4.17 106.68 57.89
CA PRO A 53 -5.28 106.07 57.17
C PRO A 53 -4.91 104.66 56.68
N ASP A 54 -5.86 103.71 56.78
CA ASP A 54 -5.66 102.35 56.29
C ASP A 54 -5.82 102.28 54.76
N VAL A 55 -4.71 102.48 54.04
CA VAL A 55 -4.67 102.39 52.57
C VAL A 55 -4.57 100.92 52.10
N GLY A 56 -4.19 99.99 52.97
CA GLY A 56 -3.95 98.59 52.61
C GLY A 56 -5.22 97.79 52.30
N SER A 57 -6.37 98.18 52.86
CA SER A 57 -7.66 97.53 52.59
C SER A 57 -8.29 97.92 51.24
N THR A 58 -7.82 99.02 50.61
CA THR A 58 -8.34 99.51 49.32
C THR A 58 -7.45 99.17 48.12
N LEU A 59 -6.21 98.74 48.35
CA LEU A 59 -5.27 98.33 47.31
C LEU A 59 -5.24 96.81 47.16
N VAL A 60 -5.58 96.31 45.96
CA VAL A 60 -5.34 94.91 45.59
C VAL A 60 -3.90 94.79 45.12
N HIS A 61 -3.09 93.98 45.82
CA HIS A 61 -1.69 93.75 45.46
C HIS A 61 -1.54 92.49 44.59
N GLY A 62 -1.05 92.65 43.36
CA GLY A 62 -0.73 91.54 42.44
C GLY A 62 -0.54 91.99 40.98
N VAL A 63 0.16 91.19 40.16
CA VAL A 63 0.28 91.39 38.70
C VAL A 63 -0.76 90.52 38.00
N ILE A 64 -1.63 91.13 37.19
CA ILE A 64 -2.64 90.41 36.39
C ILE A 64 -2.01 90.04 35.04
N THR A 65 -1.80 88.75 34.78
CA THR A 65 -1.46 88.25 33.44
C THR A 65 -2.74 87.79 32.73
N LYS A 66 -2.94 88.23 31.48
CA LYS A 66 -4.05 87.77 30.62
C LYS A 66 -3.58 86.67 29.68
N SER A 67 -4.26 85.53 29.65
CA SER A 67 -3.94 84.35 28.83
C SER A 67 -5.16 83.88 28.02
N GLU A 68 -5.74 84.77 27.20
CA GLU A 68 -6.96 84.44 26.42
C GLU A 68 -6.68 83.56 25.19
N SER A 69 -5.50 83.65 24.57
CA SER A 69 -5.19 82.99 23.29
C SER A 69 -4.71 81.53 23.39
N LEU A 70 -4.40 81.05 24.60
CA LEU A 70 -3.91 79.68 24.83
C LEU A 70 -5.03 78.68 25.09
N LEU A 71 -6.17 79.16 25.62
CA LEU A 71 -7.27 78.30 26.02
C LEU A 71 -8.27 78.07 24.87
N ASN A 72 -8.49 79.06 24.00
CA ASN A 72 -9.38 78.95 22.85
C ASN A 72 -8.75 79.61 21.61
N PRO A 73 -8.10 78.85 20.71
CA PRO A 73 -7.65 79.40 19.44
C PRO A 73 -8.85 79.87 18.61
N SER A 74 -8.65 80.89 17.77
CA SER A 74 -9.70 81.38 16.87
C SER A 74 -10.13 80.27 15.90
N PRO A 75 -11.44 80.18 15.58
CA PRO A 75 -11.94 79.15 14.67
C PRO A 75 -11.30 79.34 13.29
N LYS A 76 -10.69 78.28 12.77
CA LYS A 76 -10.08 78.27 11.44
C LYS A 76 -11.15 78.43 10.37
N THR A 77 -10.86 79.25 9.36
CA THR A 77 -11.74 79.33 8.18
C THR A 77 -11.70 78.02 7.38
N LEU A 78 -12.75 77.73 6.60
CA LEU A 78 -12.82 76.52 5.75
C LEU A 78 -11.61 76.38 4.82
N PHE A 79 -11.12 77.50 4.27
CA PHE A 79 -9.93 77.52 3.42
C PHE A 79 -8.65 77.15 4.20
N GLN A 80 -8.46 77.75 5.37
CA GLN A 80 -7.32 77.42 6.25
C GLN A 80 -7.37 75.96 6.72
N GLN A 81 -8.56 75.44 7.00
CA GLN A 81 -8.75 74.04 7.37
C GLN A 81 -8.39 73.11 6.21
N LYS A 82 -8.77 73.44 4.97
CA LYS A 82 -8.40 72.66 3.77
C LYS A 82 -6.90 72.71 3.49
N LEU A 83 -6.26 73.86 3.65
CA LEU A 83 -4.81 73.97 3.53
C LEU A 83 -4.09 73.15 4.59
N GLN A 84 -4.58 73.17 5.82
CA GLN A 84 -4.04 72.34 6.89
C GLN A 84 -4.22 70.85 6.58
N GLU A 85 -5.40 70.42 6.15
CA GLU A 85 -5.68 69.03 5.73
C GLU A 85 -4.74 68.57 4.60
N LEU A 86 -4.49 69.43 3.60
CA LEU A 86 -3.50 69.17 2.56
C LEU A 86 -2.08 69.07 3.11
N SER A 87 -1.68 69.95 4.03
CA SER A 87 -0.36 69.90 4.65
C SER A 87 -0.15 68.65 5.51
N GLU A 88 -1.20 68.21 6.22
CA GLU A 88 -1.20 67.06 7.10
C GLU A 88 -1.43 65.73 6.35
N SER A 89 -1.80 65.76 5.07
CA SER A 89 -2.03 64.56 4.23
C SER A 89 -0.77 63.69 4.08
N VAL A 90 0.40 64.25 4.33
CA VAL A 90 1.70 63.54 4.31
C VAL A 90 1.82 62.59 5.50
N TYR A 91 1.21 62.91 6.64
CA TYR A 91 1.33 62.11 7.86
C TYR A 91 0.75 60.71 7.72
N ALA A 92 1.46 59.73 8.27
CA ALA A 92 1.06 58.33 8.23
C ALA A 92 -0.25 58.06 8.97
N SER A 93 -0.56 58.83 10.02
CA SER A 93 -1.82 58.75 10.77
C SER A 93 -3.02 59.04 9.87
N ASN A 94 -2.99 60.13 9.10
CA ASN A 94 -4.06 60.51 8.18
C ASN A 94 -4.27 59.50 7.05
N LYS A 95 -3.21 58.82 6.59
CA LYS A 95 -3.32 57.76 5.58
C LYS A 95 -3.85 56.44 6.14
N LYS A 96 -3.47 56.08 7.37
CA LYS A 96 -3.82 54.79 8.00
C LYS A 96 -5.15 54.80 8.74
N ALA A 97 -5.56 55.94 9.29
CA ALA A 97 -6.76 56.08 10.11
C ALA A 97 -7.56 57.35 9.76
N PRO A 98 -8.02 57.49 8.50
CA PRO A 98 -8.87 58.62 8.14
C PRO A 98 -10.22 58.52 8.87
N LEU A 99 -10.68 59.62 9.44
CA LEU A 99 -11.95 59.66 10.17
C LEU A 99 -13.12 59.37 9.19
N GLY A 100 -13.94 58.37 9.49
CA GLY A 100 -15.12 58.02 8.70
C GLY A 100 -14.84 57.30 7.38
N ARG A 101 -13.59 56.89 7.10
CA ARG A 101 -13.22 56.08 5.93
C ARG A 101 -12.30 54.94 6.34
N SER A 102 -12.31 53.86 5.58
CA SER A 102 -11.32 52.79 5.75
C SER A 102 -9.97 53.20 5.15
N CYS A 103 -8.88 52.67 5.73
CA CYS A 103 -7.53 52.80 5.16
C CYS A 103 -7.49 52.25 3.72
N VAL A 104 -7.01 53.06 2.78
CA VAL A 104 -6.82 52.64 1.39
C VAL A 104 -5.42 52.04 1.26
N GLN A 105 -5.34 50.70 1.14
CA GLN A 105 -4.06 49.97 1.07
C GLN A 105 -3.43 49.94 -0.33
N ARG A 106 -4.23 50.10 -1.40
CA ARG A 106 -3.78 50.15 -2.80
C ARG A 106 -4.55 51.25 -3.53
N SER A 107 -3.84 52.02 -4.35
CA SER A 107 -4.38 53.18 -5.06
C SER A 107 -5.28 52.82 -6.24
N GLU A 108 -5.10 51.64 -6.84
CA GLU A 108 -5.81 51.25 -8.06
C GLU A 108 -6.36 49.83 -7.94
N LEU A 109 -7.67 49.69 -8.19
CA LEU A 109 -8.29 48.40 -8.45
C LEU A 109 -7.95 47.97 -9.89
N PRO A 110 -7.86 46.66 -10.18
CA PRO A 110 -7.67 46.19 -11.55
C PRO A 110 -8.71 46.82 -12.50
N PRO A 111 -8.34 47.17 -13.75
CA PRO A 111 -9.21 47.92 -14.67
C PRO A 111 -10.53 47.20 -15.04
N LEU A 112 -10.65 45.91 -14.73
CA LEU A 112 -11.89 45.14 -14.88
C LEU A 112 -12.92 45.39 -13.77
N CYS A 113 -12.55 46.02 -12.66
CA CYS A 113 -13.39 46.16 -11.47
C CYS A 113 -14.18 47.47 -11.47
N ASN A 114 -15.30 47.50 -12.21
CA ASN A 114 -16.26 48.61 -12.17
C ASN A 114 -17.27 48.44 -11.01
N GLU A 115 -18.06 49.48 -10.70
CA GLU A 115 -19.12 49.44 -9.67
C GLU A 115 -20.15 48.30 -9.86
N LYS A 116 -20.28 47.78 -11.08
CA LYS A 116 -21.16 46.65 -11.44
C LYS A 116 -20.54 45.27 -11.20
N THR A 117 -19.26 45.20 -10.86
CA THR A 117 -18.56 43.94 -10.64
C THR A 117 -18.67 43.51 -9.19
N THR A 118 -19.19 42.29 -8.97
CA THR A 118 -19.23 41.66 -7.66
C THR A 118 -17.93 40.91 -7.42
N PHE A 119 -17.26 41.18 -6.30
CA PHE A 119 -16.09 40.43 -5.88
C PHE A 119 -16.46 38.99 -5.49
N GLY A 120 -15.60 38.03 -5.82
CA GLY A 120 -15.79 36.61 -5.56
C GLY A 120 -15.85 35.77 -6.84
N ILE A 121 -15.65 34.47 -6.69
CA ILE A 121 -15.74 33.51 -7.81
C ILE A 121 -17.22 33.21 -8.04
N LYS A 122 -17.75 33.56 -9.21
CA LYS A 122 -19.09 33.11 -9.61
C LYS A 122 -19.07 31.59 -9.75
N THR A 123 -19.79 30.89 -8.87
CA THR A 123 -20.02 29.46 -9.02
C THR A 123 -20.82 29.24 -10.29
N VAL A 124 -20.22 28.53 -11.25
CA VAL A 124 -20.94 28.04 -12.42
C VAL A 124 -21.97 27.05 -11.90
N LYS A 125 -23.25 27.41 -11.99
CA LYS A 125 -24.33 26.47 -11.68
C LYS A 125 -24.25 25.36 -12.73
N GLY A 126 -23.94 24.14 -12.29
CA GLY A 126 -23.94 22.96 -13.15
C GLY A 126 -25.34 22.61 -13.64
N LEU A 127 -25.48 21.43 -14.25
CA LEU A 127 -26.77 20.89 -14.69
C LEU A 127 -27.79 20.91 -13.55
N GLY A 128 -29.03 21.21 -13.90
CA GLY A 128 -30.11 21.25 -12.92
C GLY A 128 -30.34 19.87 -12.31
N VAL A 129 -30.71 19.80 -11.03
CA VAL A 129 -31.03 18.53 -10.35
C VAL A 129 -32.06 17.72 -11.15
N ARG A 130 -33.01 18.39 -11.82
CA ARG A 130 -34.00 17.77 -12.70
C ARG A 130 -33.35 16.97 -13.85
N GLU A 131 -32.32 17.51 -14.49
CA GLU A 131 -31.66 16.88 -15.65
C GLU A 131 -30.82 15.68 -15.23
N ILE A 132 -30.33 15.69 -13.99
CA ILE A 132 -29.60 14.57 -13.39
C ILE A 132 -30.55 13.43 -13.01
N ILE A 133 -31.70 13.77 -12.40
CA ILE A 133 -32.69 12.78 -11.95
C ILE A 133 -33.48 12.22 -13.14
N ASN A 134 -33.86 13.08 -14.07
CA ASN A 134 -34.66 12.72 -15.24
C ASN A 134 -33.96 13.24 -16.51
N PRO A 135 -33.03 12.44 -17.07
CA PRO A 135 -32.34 12.83 -18.29
C PRO A 135 -33.34 13.02 -19.42
N ALA A 136 -33.10 13.99 -20.29
CA ALA A 136 -34.01 14.34 -21.39
C ALA A 136 -34.15 13.23 -22.48
N LYS A 137 -33.52 12.06 -22.29
CA LYS A 137 -33.64 10.93 -23.20
C LYS A 137 -35.05 10.35 -23.13
N THR A 138 -35.64 10.11 -24.28
CA THR A 138 -36.94 9.45 -24.37
C THR A 138 -36.80 7.95 -24.08
N ALA A 139 -37.86 7.30 -23.57
CA ALA A 139 -37.84 5.86 -23.30
C ALA A 139 -37.47 5.04 -24.55
N GLN A 140 -37.97 5.45 -25.72
CA GLN A 140 -37.67 4.81 -27.01
C GLN A 140 -36.21 4.92 -27.43
N GLU A 141 -35.53 6.01 -27.08
CA GLU A 141 -34.09 6.15 -27.33
C GLU A 141 -33.28 5.23 -26.43
N VAL A 142 -33.68 5.13 -25.15
CA VAL A 142 -33.02 4.25 -24.18
C VAL A 142 -33.18 2.78 -24.57
N GLU A 143 -34.38 2.37 -25.01
CA GLU A 143 -34.64 1.01 -25.47
C GLU A 143 -33.80 0.67 -26.70
N ARG A 144 -33.73 1.55 -27.70
CA ARG A 144 -32.88 1.34 -28.88
C ARG A 144 -31.40 1.23 -28.52
N GLU A 145 -30.90 2.09 -27.63
CA GLU A 145 -29.52 2.00 -27.15
C GLU A 145 -29.26 0.68 -26.42
N ALA A 146 -30.22 0.24 -25.59
CA ALA A 146 -30.14 -1.02 -24.87
C ALA A 146 -30.09 -2.21 -25.83
N GLU A 147 -30.96 -2.25 -26.85
CA GLU A 147 -30.98 -3.30 -27.87
C GLU A 147 -29.66 -3.39 -28.64
N VAL A 148 -29.09 -2.26 -29.07
CA VAL A 148 -27.83 -2.21 -29.80
C VAL A 148 -26.66 -2.73 -28.96
N ALA A 149 -26.65 -2.41 -27.66
CA ALA A 149 -25.61 -2.84 -26.74
C ALA A 149 -25.83 -4.25 -26.16
N HIS A 150 -27.04 -4.80 -26.31
CA HIS A 150 -27.49 -6.00 -25.60
C HIS A 150 -26.60 -7.21 -25.85
N ASP A 151 -26.35 -7.53 -27.12
CA ASP A 151 -25.53 -8.69 -27.51
C ASP A 151 -24.10 -8.63 -26.94
N ALA A 152 -23.53 -7.42 -26.87
CA ALA A 152 -22.20 -7.21 -26.31
C ALA A 152 -22.19 -7.38 -24.78
N TYR A 153 -23.26 -6.94 -24.10
CA TYR A 153 -23.43 -7.11 -22.66
C TYR A 153 -23.72 -8.56 -22.27
N ILE A 154 -24.50 -9.30 -23.06
CA ILE A 154 -24.68 -10.74 -22.88
C ILE A 154 -23.31 -11.45 -22.92
N ARG A 155 -22.48 -11.17 -23.93
CA ARG A 155 -21.18 -11.83 -24.10
C ARG A 155 -20.16 -11.48 -23.02
N SER A 156 -20.14 -10.22 -22.57
CA SER A 156 -19.13 -9.74 -21.63
C SER A 156 -19.52 -9.96 -20.16
N ARG A 157 -20.81 -9.87 -19.83
CA ARG A 157 -21.32 -9.79 -18.45
C ARG A 157 -22.45 -10.78 -18.15
N ASN A 158 -22.85 -11.60 -19.12
CA ASN A 158 -23.95 -12.56 -18.96
C ASN A 158 -25.27 -11.88 -18.54
N ALA A 159 -25.50 -10.66 -19.04
CA ALA A 159 -26.65 -9.82 -18.72
C ALA A 159 -27.74 -9.97 -19.78
N TYR A 160 -28.81 -10.72 -19.45
CA TYR A 160 -29.95 -10.99 -20.34
C TYR A 160 -31.15 -10.12 -19.96
N PHE A 161 -32.06 -9.90 -20.91
CA PHE A 161 -33.34 -9.29 -20.59
C PHE A 161 -34.22 -10.24 -19.77
N VAL A 162 -35.18 -9.66 -19.05
CA VAL A 162 -36.11 -10.44 -18.23
C VAL A 162 -36.95 -11.33 -19.15
N GLY A 163 -36.92 -12.65 -18.91
CA GLY A 163 -37.64 -13.63 -19.73
C GLY A 163 -36.89 -14.11 -20.98
N GLU A 164 -35.67 -13.62 -21.20
CA GLU A 164 -34.84 -14.09 -22.31
C GLU A 164 -34.16 -15.43 -21.99
N GLN A 165 -34.23 -16.38 -22.92
CA GLN A 165 -33.57 -17.67 -22.78
C GLN A 165 -32.10 -17.58 -23.21
N ILE A 166 -31.20 -18.16 -22.40
CA ILE A 166 -29.76 -18.20 -22.69
C ILE A 166 -29.48 -18.90 -24.02
N ASN A 167 -28.91 -18.17 -24.97
CA ASN A 167 -28.45 -18.73 -26.23
C ASN A 167 -27.01 -19.23 -26.11
N ARG A 168 -26.82 -20.56 -26.15
CA ARG A 168 -25.50 -21.20 -26.07
C ARG A 168 -24.78 -21.34 -27.42
N ASN A 169 -25.35 -20.80 -28.51
CA ASN A 169 -24.81 -20.89 -29.86
C ASN A 169 -24.52 -22.32 -30.33
N TYR A 170 -25.34 -23.30 -29.94
CA TYR A 170 -25.26 -24.64 -30.52
C TYR A 170 -25.67 -24.61 -32.01
N ASP A 171 -25.03 -25.44 -32.82
CA ASP A 171 -25.35 -25.61 -34.24
C ASP A 171 -26.80 -26.12 -34.41
N ARG A 172 -27.72 -25.22 -34.72
CA ARG A 172 -29.15 -25.52 -34.91
C ARG A 172 -29.43 -26.37 -36.15
N THR A 173 -28.46 -26.54 -37.04
CA THR A 173 -28.56 -27.44 -38.19
C THR A 173 -28.63 -28.91 -37.78
N ARG A 174 -28.11 -29.27 -36.59
CA ARG A 174 -28.12 -30.65 -36.08
C ARG A 174 -29.37 -31.01 -35.28
N TYR A 175 -30.11 -30.02 -34.78
CA TYR A 175 -31.24 -30.23 -33.88
C TYR A 175 -32.37 -29.24 -34.19
N SER A 176 -33.56 -29.75 -34.53
CA SER A 176 -34.75 -28.92 -34.72
C SER A 176 -35.31 -28.45 -33.37
N LYS A 177 -35.84 -27.22 -33.32
CA LYS A 177 -36.49 -26.64 -32.12
C LYS A 177 -37.72 -27.45 -31.70
N ASP A 178 -38.38 -28.09 -32.67
CA ASP A 178 -39.59 -28.88 -32.46
C ASP A 178 -39.27 -30.36 -32.13
N SER A 179 -37.99 -30.70 -32.03
CA SER A 179 -37.56 -32.05 -31.66
C SER A 179 -37.91 -32.32 -30.21
N ARG A 180 -38.51 -33.48 -29.94
CA ARG A 180 -38.65 -33.99 -28.56
C ARG A 180 -37.31 -34.55 -28.13
N PHE A 181 -36.77 -34.04 -27.04
CA PHE A 181 -35.50 -34.50 -26.48
C PHE A 181 -35.75 -35.58 -25.42
N GLY A 182 -34.83 -36.53 -25.30
CA GLY A 182 -34.92 -37.66 -24.38
C GLY A 182 -34.82 -39.01 -25.10
N ILE A 183 -34.35 -40.04 -24.38
CA ILE A 183 -34.32 -41.41 -24.90
C ILE A 183 -35.76 -41.92 -24.88
N LEU A 184 -36.28 -42.35 -26.03
CA LEU A 184 -37.58 -43.01 -26.09
C LEU A 184 -37.51 -44.27 -25.22
N THR A 185 -38.20 -44.23 -24.08
CA THR A 185 -38.40 -45.42 -23.27
C THR A 185 -39.33 -46.36 -24.06
N PRO A 186 -38.93 -47.60 -24.33
CA PRO A 186 -39.74 -48.57 -25.07
C PRO A 186 -40.86 -49.15 -24.19
N HIS A 187 -41.58 -48.27 -23.50
CA HIS A 187 -42.74 -48.61 -22.70
C HIS A 187 -43.99 -48.07 -23.40
N PHE A 188 -44.92 -48.98 -23.70
CA PHE A 188 -46.23 -48.62 -24.21
C PHE A 188 -47.23 -48.80 -23.08
N ASN A 189 -47.90 -47.72 -22.67
CA ASN A 189 -48.90 -47.72 -21.59
C ASN A 189 -50.12 -48.62 -21.91
N ASP A 190 -50.29 -49.03 -23.16
CA ASP A 190 -51.41 -49.89 -23.60
C ASP A 190 -51.15 -51.40 -23.38
N GLY A 191 -50.09 -51.78 -22.65
CA GLY A 191 -49.83 -53.18 -22.29
C GLY A 191 -49.39 -54.10 -23.43
N ARG A 192 -49.12 -53.56 -24.63
CA ARG A 192 -48.82 -54.33 -25.87
C ARG A 192 -47.59 -55.23 -25.75
N ASN A 193 -46.61 -54.85 -24.93
CA ASN A 193 -45.41 -55.65 -24.67
C ASN A 193 -45.65 -56.76 -23.63
N LEU A 194 -46.61 -56.60 -22.72
CA LEU A 194 -46.99 -57.61 -21.73
C LEU A 194 -47.64 -58.83 -22.42
N GLY A 195 -48.44 -58.60 -23.45
CA GLY A 195 -49.05 -59.67 -24.25
C GLY A 195 -48.02 -60.59 -24.91
N LYS A 196 -46.89 -60.04 -25.39
CA LYS A 196 -45.79 -60.84 -25.97
C LYS A 196 -45.07 -61.72 -24.94
N THR A 197 -45.02 -61.29 -23.68
CA THR A 197 -44.36 -62.04 -22.59
C THR A 197 -45.24 -63.12 -21.95
N LEU A 198 -46.57 -63.03 -22.13
CA LEU A 198 -47.51 -64.01 -21.57
C LEU A 198 -47.82 -65.18 -22.53
N HIS A 199 -47.30 -65.16 -23.75
CA HIS A 199 -47.40 -66.30 -24.67
C HIS A 199 -46.28 -67.32 -24.44
N TRP A 200 -46.63 -68.45 -23.81
CA TRP A 200 -45.75 -69.61 -23.65
C TRP A 200 -45.71 -70.44 -24.95
N LEU A 201 -44.52 -70.95 -25.29
CA LEU A 201 -44.15 -71.66 -26.52
C LEU A 201 -45.17 -72.73 -26.96
N GLY A 202 -45.90 -72.47 -28.05
CA GLY A 202 -46.83 -73.46 -28.61
C GLY A 202 -47.32 -73.25 -30.05
N GLU A 203 -47.47 -72.02 -30.55
CA GLU A 203 -48.30 -71.82 -31.77
C GLU A 203 -47.64 -71.14 -32.98
N SER A 204 -46.35 -70.83 -32.97
CA SER A 204 -45.66 -70.37 -34.19
C SER A 204 -44.34 -71.10 -34.44
N GLN A 205 -44.48 -72.28 -35.04
CA GLN A 205 -43.66 -72.78 -36.15
C GLN A 205 -42.12 -72.66 -36.06
N LYS A 206 -41.49 -73.84 -35.82
CA LYS A 206 -40.17 -74.31 -36.31
C LYS A 206 -38.89 -73.61 -35.79
N PHE A 207 -38.31 -74.15 -34.72
CA PHE A 207 -36.86 -74.00 -34.45
C PHE A 207 -36.15 -75.27 -33.97
N TYR A 208 -36.60 -76.46 -34.39
CA TYR A 208 -35.78 -77.67 -34.22
C TYR A 208 -35.23 -78.12 -35.58
N ASN A 209 -33.96 -77.80 -35.84
CA ASN A 209 -33.25 -78.21 -37.05
C ASN A 209 -31.94 -78.92 -36.66
N PRO A 210 -31.89 -80.26 -36.63
CA PRO A 210 -30.72 -81.01 -36.17
C PRO A 210 -29.50 -80.89 -37.11
N ALA A 211 -29.69 -80.37 -38.33
CA ALA A 211 -28.63 -80.21 -39.34
C ALA A 211 -27.65 -79.05 -39.03
N ALA A 212 -27.93 -78.17 -38.07
CA ALA A 212 -27.01 -77.10 -37.68
C ALA A 212 -25.89 -77.56 -36.72
N TRP A 213 -26.01 -78.75 -36.12
CA TRP A 213 -25.02 -79.25 -35.14
C TRP A 213 -23.64 -79.55 -35.73
N LYS A 214 -23.50 -79.68 -37.05
CA LYS A 214 -22.20 -79.83 -37.72
C LYS A 214 -21.50 -78.51 -38.07
N ARG A 215 -22.11 -77.34 -37.81
CA ARG A 215 -21.44 -76.02 -38.00
C ARG A 215 -20.95 -75.37 -36.70
N SER A 216 -21.38 -75.85 -35.53
CA SER A 216 -20.85 -75.37 -34.26
C SER A 216 -19.80 -76.34 -33.74
N GLY A 217 -18.57 -76.24 -34.25
CA GLY A 217 -17.43 -77.01 -33.75
C GLY A 217 -17.03 -76.71 -32.31
N ASN A 218 -17.90 -76.14 -31.46
CA ASN A 218 -17.55 -75.63 -30.13
C ASN A 218 -18.77 -75.53 -29.19
N ARG A 219 -19.73 -76.47 -29.23
CA ARG A 219 -20.81 -76.46 -28.21
C ARG A 219 -20.23 -76.67 -26.80
N GLU A 220 -19.15 -77.44 -26.68
CA GLU A 220 -18.40 -77.65 -25.44
C GLU A 220 -17.60 -76.41 -24.98
N LYS A 221 -17.19 -75.51 -25.89
CA LYS A 221 -16.49 -74.25 -25.53
C LYS A 221 -17.43 -73.09 -25.22
N ILE A 222 -18.71 -73.18 -25.56
CA ILE A 222 -19.66 -72.06 -25.47
C ILE A 222 -20.76 -72.33 -24.42
N ALA A 223 -21.12 -73.59 -24.17
CA ALA A 223 -22.06 -73.92 -23.12
C ALA A 223 -21.36 -73.95 -21.75
N GLN A 224 -21.83 -73.14 -20.79
CA GLN A 224 -21.42 -73.28 -19.39
C GLN A 224 -21.97 -74.61 -18.84
N GLN A 225 -21.09 -75.59 -18.68
CA GLN A 225 -21.41 -76.83 -17.97
C GLN A 225 -21.26 -76.56 -16.47
N MET A 226 -22.30 -76.89 -15.70
CA MET A 226 -22.26 -76.76 -14.24
C MET A 226 -21.06 -77.54 -13.68
N GLY A 227 -20.14 -76.85 -13.01
CA GLY A 227 -18.94 -77.45 -12.38
C GLY A 227 -17.65 -77.47 -13.22
N LYS A 228 -17.64 -76.95 -14.46
CA LYS A 228 -16.41 -76.81 -15.27
C LYS A 228 -16.28 -75.42 -15.90
N THR A 229 -15.08 -74.85 -15.86
CA THR A 229 -14.77 -73.56 -16.46
C THR A 229 -14.43 -73.70 -17.95
N ILE A 230 -14.86 -72.74 -18.77
CA ILE A 230 -14.72 -72.75 -20.25
C ILE A 230 -13.23 -72.74 -20.67
N VAL A 231 -12.81 -73.71 -21.49
CA VAL A 231 -11.42 -73.80 -22.02
C VAL A 231 -11.37 -73.26 -23.45
N LYS A 232 -10.52 -72.25 -23.72
CA LYS A 232 -10.23 -71.75 -25.07
C LYS A 232 -8.84 -72.23 -25.51
N GLU A 233 -8.75 -72.76 -26.73
CA GLU A 233 -7.52 -73.26 -27.35
C GLU A 233 -6.54 -72.13 -27.65
N LYS A 234 -5.63 -71.90 -26.71
CA LYS A 234 -4.21 -71.52 -26.86
C LYS A 234 -3.72 -71.18 -25.46
N THR A 235 -3.28 -72.19 -24.73
CA THR A 235 -2.48 -71.97 -23.52
C THR A 235 -1.16 -71.36 -23.96
N LEU A 236 -0.83 -70.19 -23.42
CA LEU A 236 0.52 -69.64 -23.51
C LEU A 236 1.51 -70.71 -22.98
N PRO A 237 2.72 -70.84 -23.55
CA PRO A 237 3.71 -71.79 -23.05
C PRO A 237 4.27 -71.25 -21.73
N VAL A 238 3.54 -71.45 -20.64
CA VAL A 238 3.92 -71.01 -19.30
C VAL A 238 4.07 -72.24 -18.41
N LEU A 239 5.07 -72.21 -17.53
CA LEU A 239 5.31 -73.29 -16.59
C LEU A 239 4.08 -73.52 -15.70
N PRO A 240 3.82 -74.76 -15.25
CA PRO A 240 2.67 -75.10 -14.40
C PRO A 240 2.53 -74.22 -13.14
N ASP A 241 3.64 -73.68 -12.63
CA ASP A 241 3.68 -72.85 -11.41
C ASP A 241 3.49 -71.35 -11.68
N HIS A 242 3.11 -70.96 -12.90
CA HIS A 242 2.89 -69.57 -13.27
C HIS A 242 1.60 -69.00 -12.66
N THR A 243 1.70 -67.89 -11.95
CA THR A 243 0.56 -67.19 -11.35
C THR A 243 0.02 -66.11 -12.30
N PHE A 244 -1.26 -66.20 -12.68
CA PHE A 244 -1.90 -65.24 -13.58
C PHE A 244 -2.45 -64.01 -12.83
N GLY A 245 -2.13 -62.80 -13.31
CA GLY A 245 -2.58 -61.52 -12.76
C GLY A 245 -1.61 -60.39 -13.10
N MET A 246 -2.00 -59.12 -12.89
CA MET A 246 -1.03 -58.02 -12.89
C MET A 246 -0.37 -57.94 -11.52
N VAL A 247 0.95 -58.18 -11.48
CA VAL A 247 1.76 -57.84 -10.32
C VAL A 247 1.92 -56.32 -10.34
N LEU A 248 1.39 -55.64 -9.33
CA LEU A 248 1.74 -54.24 -9.10
C LEU A 248 3.25 -54.18 -8.82
N PRO A 249 4.03 -53.38 -9.55
CA PRO A 249 5.43 -53.20 -9.20
C PRO A 249 5.49 -52.67 -7.76
N PRO A 250 6.37 -53.20 -6.89
CA PRO A 250 6.57 -52.62 -5.57
C PRO A 250 6.94 -51.13 -5.72
N ASP A 251 6.45 -50.29 -4.82
CA ASP A 251 6.77 -48.85 -4.81
C ASP A 251 8.30 -48.64 -4.86
N ASP A 252 8.72 -47.57 -5.55
CA ASP A 252 10.14 -47.20 -5.73
C ASP A 252 10.92 -47.02 -4.40
N PHE A 253 10.22 -46.92 -3.26
CA PHE A 253 10.80 -46.77 -1.91
C PHE A 253 10.18 -47.78 -0.94
N GLY A 254 11.02 -48.68 -0.42
CA GLY A 254 10.64 -49.61 0.64
C GLY A 254 10.72 -48.97 2.03
N ILE A 255 9.90 -49.42 2.97
CA ILE A 255 9.91 -48.98 4.38
C ILE A 255 11.32 -49.07 5.02
N GLY A 256 12.18 -49.99 4.55
CA GLY A 256 13.57 -50.09 4.97
C GLY A 256 14.40 -48.82 4.71
N GLU A 257 14.17 -48.09 3.62
CA GLU A 257 14.94 -46.87 3.30
C GLU A 257 14.57 -45.69 4.21
N LEU A 258 13.36 -45.69 4.78
CA LEU A 258 12.94 -44.76 5.83
C LEU A 258 13.50 -45.13 7.21
N ILE A 259 13.78 -46.41 7.44
CA ILE A 259 14.25 -46.93 8.73
C ILE A 259 15.78 -46.78 8.88
N TYR A 260 16.56 -46.95 7.80
CA TYR A 260 18.02 -47.05 7.88
C TYR A 260 18.82 -45.77 7.58
N SER A 261 18.18 -44.64 7.28
CA SER A 261 18.84 -43.31 7.17
C SER A 261 20.13 -43.29 6.33
N THR A 262 20.06 -43.71 5.06
CA THR A 262 21.20 -43.74 4.14
C THR A 262 21.71 -42.34 3.74
N GLY A 263 23.04 -42.22 3.58
CA GLY A 263 23.73 -40.94 3.38
C GLY A 263 23.57 -40.29 1.99
N PRO A 264 23.91 -39.00 1.84
CA PRO A 264 23.58 -38.23 0.64
C PRO A 264 24.35 -38.73 -0.59
N ARG A 265 23.60 -38.97 -1.67
CA ARG A 265 24.00 -39.31 -3.06
C ARG A 265 23.82 -40.75 -3.55
N GLN A 266 23.39 -41.69 -2.73
CA GLN A 266 22.84 -42.94 -3.24
C GLN A 266 21.31 -42.86 -3.23
N TYR A 267 20.73 -42.79 -4.43
CA TYR A 267 19.29 -42.71 -4.63
C TYR A 267 18.88 -43.75 -5.68
N THR A 268 17.86 -44.53 -5.34
CA THR A 268 17.08 -45.45 -6.18
C THR A 268 15.88 -44.73 -6.84
N ARG A 269 15.87 -43.38 -6.87
CA ARG A 269 14.73 -42.51 -7.23
C ARG A 269 14.87 -41.82 -8.61
N GLY A 270 14.23 -42.41 -9.63
CA GLY A 270 13.70 -41.79 -10.87
C GLY A 270 14.66 -41.13 -11.89
N PRO A 271 14.31 -41.13 -13.21
CA PRO A 271 15.18 -40.66 -14.31
C PRO A 271 15.47 -39.14 -14.34
N ASP A 272 14.88 -38.35 -13.44
CA ASP A 272 14.94 -36.88 -13.51
C ASP A 272 16.24 -36.29 -12.94
N ARG A 273 16.88 -36.95 -11.98
CA ARG A 273 18.22 -36.54 -11.49
C ARG A 273 19.28 -36.76 -12.56
N GLN A 274 19.17 -37.88 -13.29
CA GLN A 274 20.07 -38.24 -14.38
C GLN A 274 19.91 -37.26 -15.55
N ARG A 275 18.67 -36.95 -15.95
CA ARG A 275 18.36 -35.88 -16.92
C ARG A 275 18.88 -34.52 -16.48
N SER A 276 18.81 -34.18 -15.18
CA SER A 276 19.35 -32.91 -14.66
C SER A 276 20.87 -32.85 -14.78
N LEU A 277 21.58 -33.97 -14.56
CA LEU A 277 23.04 -34.04 -14.72
C LEU A 277 23.44 -33.93 -16.20
N VAL A 278 22.77 -34.66 -17.08
CA VAL A 278 22.96 -34.57 -18.54
C VAL A 278 22.72 -33.15 -19.04
N ASN A 279 21.67 -32.48 -18.55
CA ASN A 279 21.39 -31.08 -18.89
C ASN A 279 22.45 -30.10 -18.36
N ALA A 280 23.01 -30.34 -17.17
CA ALA A 280 24.08 -29.51 -16.62
C ALA A 280 25.38 -29.66 -17.42
N VAL A 281 25.74 -30.89 -17.80
CA VAL A 281 26.90 -31.17 -18.67
C VAL A 281 26.72 -30.54 -20.04
N ARG A 282 25.54 -30.68 -20.66
CA ARG A 282 25.20 -30.02 -21.92
C ARG A 282 25.36 -28.50 -21.83
N HIS A 283 24.85 -27.88 -20.77
CA HIS A 283 24.95 -26.43 -20.59
C HIS A 283 26.41 -25.97 -20.46
N HIS A 284 27.26 -26.75 -19.78
CA HIS A 284 28.66 -26.42 -19.66
C HIS A 284 29.41 -26.56 -20.99
N LEU A 285 29.21 -27.65 -21.73
CA LEU A 285 29.79 -27.83 -23.07
C LEU A 285 29.35 -26.71 -24.02
N LYS A 286 28.09 -26.28 -23.92
CA LYS A 286 27.58 -25.13 -24.65
C LYS A 286 28.31 -23.83 -24.32
N LYS A 287 28.49 -23.52 -23.04
CA LYS A 287 29.18 -22.29 -22.61
C LYS A 287 30.63 -22.26 -23.08
N VAL A 288 31.34 -23.37 -22.87
CA VAL A 288 32.77 -23.47 -23.20
C VAL A 288 33.00 -23.40 -24.71
N ASN A 289 32.13 -24.02 -25.52
CA ASN A 289 32.24 -23.94 -26.97
C ASN A 289 31.98 -22.54 -27.52
N PHE A 290 31.05 -21.79 -26.90
CA PHE A 290 30.79 -20.40 -27.28
C PHE A 290 31.95 -19.46 -26.94
N GLU A 291 32.62 -19.68 -25.81
CA GLU A 291 33.75 -18.85 -25.37
C GLU A 291 35.04 -19.15 -26.15
N ASN A 292 35.27 -20.41 -26.52
CA ASN A 292 36.53 -20.84 -27.12
C ASN A 292 36.54 -20.85 -28.66
N PHE A 293 35.38 -20.97 -29.33
CA PHE A 293 35.32 -21.07 -30.79
C PHE A 293 34.43 -20.00 -31.42
N PRO A 294 34.92 -19.29 -32.45
CA PRO A 294 34.15 -18.25 -33.13
C PRO A 294 33.08 -18.80 -34.10
N SER A 295 33.13 -20.09 -34.47
CA SER A 295 32.14 -20.75 -35.32
C SER A 295 31.96 -22.21 -34.93
N LEU A 296 30.73 -22.70 -35.12
CA LEU A 296 30.32 -24.08 -34.83
C LEU A 296 31.09 -25.11 -35.69
N LEU A 297 31.46 -24.76 -36.93
CA LEU A 297 32.22 -25.63 -37.81
C LEU A 297 33.66 -25.85 -37.29
N LYS A 298 34.26 -24.80 -36.71
CA LYS A 298 35.60 -24.89 -36.09
C LYS A 298 35.56 -25.71 -34.80
N ALA A 299 34.49 -25.58 -34.01
CA ALA A 299 34.27 -26.42 -32.85
C ALA A 299 34.13 -27.90 -33.28
N PHE A 300 33.31 -28.21 -34.29
CA PHE A 300 33.13 -29.58 -34.76
C PHE A 300 34.43 -30.24 -35.25
N ARG A 301 35.24 -29.51 -36.05
CA ARG A 301 36.55 -30.00 -36.50
C ARG A 301 37.55 -30.21 -35.35
N HIS A 302 37.38 -29.50 -34.24
CA HIS A 302 38.21 -29.70 -33.05
C HIS A 302 37.77 -30.93 -32.26
N TYR A 303 36.48 -31.26 -32.27
CA TYR A 303 35.94 -32.46 -31.65
C TYR A 303 36.26 -33.73 -32.47
N ASP A 304 36.09 -33.69 -33.79
CA ASP A 304 36.42 -34.79 -34.71
C ASP A 304 37.93 -34.81 -35.03
N LYS A 305 38.74 -35.25 -34.06
CA LYS A 305 40.20 -35.39 -34.23
C LYS A 305 40.58 -36.41 -35.29
N LYS A 306 39.70 -37.38 -35.57
CA LYS A 306 39.92 -38.46 -36.54
C LYS A 306 39.54 -38.05 -37.97
N GLY A 307 38.86 -36.91 -38.15
CA GLY A 307 38.49 -36.32 -39.45
C GLY A 307 37.49 -37.15 -40.24
N LYS A 308 36.65 -37.95 -39.56
CA LYS A 308 35.70 -38.87 -40.18
C LYS A 308 34.38 -38.21 -40.58
N GLY A 309 34.14 -36.98 -40.12
CA GLY A 309 32.88 -36.27 -40.29
C GLY A 309 31.81 -36.60 -39.24
N MET A 310 32.10 -37.54 -38.32
CA MET A 310 31.22 -37.96 -37.21
C MET A 310 32.03 -37.97 -35.91
N ILE A 311 31.38 -37.69 -34.76
CA ILE A 311 32.04 -37.68 -33.44
C ILE A 311 31.73 -38.99 -32.70
N ASP A 312 32.79 -39.73 -32.33
CA ASP A 312 32.71 -40.98 -31.55
C ASP A 312 32.62 -40.68 -30.02
N LYS A 313 32.14 -41.65 -29.22
CA LYS A 313 32.08 -41.53 -27.75
C LYS A 313 33.43 -41.21 -27.11
N GLU A 314 34.53 -41.77 -27.61
CA GLU A 314 35.87 -41.49 -27.09
C GLU A 314 36.32 -40.05 -27.37
N ASP A 315 35.91 -39.51 -28.53
CA ASP A 315 36.24 -38.14 -28.93
C ASP A 315 35.48 -37.14 -28.05
N LEU A 316 34.19 -37.41 -27.75
CA LEU A 316 33.40 -36.63 -26.80
C LEU A 316 34.00 -36.67 -25.37
N ARG A 317 34.47 -37.85 -24.93
CA ARG A 317 35.15 -38.02 -23.63
C ARG A 317 36.43 -37.19 -23.55
N ALA A 318 37.26 -37.24 -24.58
CA ALA A 318 38.52 -36.52 -24.65
C ALA A 318 38.30 -35.00 -24.56
N VAL A 319 37.24 -34.50 -25.20
CA VAL A 319 36.91 -33.08 -25.17
C VAL A 319 36.31 -32.64 -23.83
N CYS A 320 35.46 -33.47 -23.20
CA CYS A 320 34.99 -33.23 -21.84
C CYS A 320 36.16 -33.10 -20.84
N HIS A 321 37.17 -33.98 -20.94
CA HIS A 321 38.38 -33.86 -20.13
C HIS A 321 39.20 -32.59 -20.44
N GLN A 322 39.32 -32.22 -21.72
CA GLN A 322 40.02 -31.00 -22.13
C GLN A 322 39.35 -29.72 -21.59
N PHE A 323 38.02 -29.74 -21.42
CA PHE A 323 37.25 -28.64 -20.83
C PHE A 323 37.07 -28.74 -19.30
N GLN A 324 37.88 -29.56 -18.64
CA GLN A 324 37.88 -29.76 -17.18
C GLN A 324 36.53 -30.24 -16.63
N LEU A 325 35.73 -30.94 -17.45
CA LEU A 325 34.50 -31.60 -17.04
C LEU A 325 34.79 -33.07 -16.70
N ASN A 326 34.85 -33.36 -15.40
CA ASN A 326 34.94 -34.74 -14.91
C ASN A 326 33.55 -35.39 -14.92
N VAL A 327 33.17 -35.96 -16.06
CA VAL A 327 31.88 -36.65 -16.25
C VAL A 327 32.07 -38.15 -16.01
N SER A 328 31.14 -38.78 -15.29
CA SER A 328 31.14 -40.24 -15.11
C SER A 328 30.71 -40.95 -16.40
N GLU A 329 31.21 -42.16 -16.63
CA GLU A 329 30.95 -42.93 -17.85
C GLU A 329 29.45 -43.14 -18.10
N SER A 330 28.67 -43.39 -17.05
CA SER A 330 27.21 -43.49 -17.12
C SER A 330 26.53 -42.22 -17.63
N VAL A 331 26.98 -41.03 -17.19
CA VAL A 331 26.39 -39.75 -17.61
C VAL A 331 26.85 -39.38 -19.03
N LEU A 332 28.02 -39.86 -19.45
CA LEU A 332 28.49 -39.72 -20.82
C LEU A 332 27.66 -40.59 -21.79
N ASP A 333 27.30 -41.81 -21.37
CA ASP A 333 26.39 -42.67 -22.12
C ASP A 333 25.00 -42.05 -22.26
N ASP A 334 24.44 -41.56 -21.15
CA ASP A 334 23.16 -40.86 -21.17
C ASP A 334 23.20 -39.56 -22.00
N LEU A 335 24.37 -38.92 -22.09
CA LEU A 335 24.58 -37.74 -22.93
C LEU A 335 24.64 -38.11 -24.40
N MET A 336 25.29 -39.22 -24.74
CA MET A 336 25.35 -39.74 -26.10
C MET A 336 23.95 -40.12 -26.59
N ASP A 337 23.21 -40.90 -25.79
CA ASP A 337 21.82 -41.30 -26.06
C ASP A 337 20.86 -40.11 -26.20
N TYR A 338 21.18 -38.97 -25.58
CA TYR A 338 20.41 -37.75 -25.71
C TYR A 338 20.73 -36.97 -27.00
N CYS A 339 21.99 -37.02 -27.47
CA CYS A 339 22.48 -36.32 -28.65
C CYS A 339 22.15 -37.06 -29.94
N ASP A 340 22.36 -38.37 -29.94
CA ASP A 340 22.22 -39.29 -31.06
C ASP A 340 20.73 -39.58 -31.32
N THR A 341 20.18 -38.90 -32.33
CA THR A 341 18.74 -38.96 -32.62
C THR A 341 18.39 -40.07 -33.60
N ASP A 342 19.31 -40.43 -34.50
CA ASP A 342 19.17 -41.54 -35.44
C ASP A 342 19.64 -42.89 -34.86
N LYS A 343 20.27 -42.87 -33.67
CA LYS A 343 20.75 -44.01 -32.89
C LYS A 343 21.83 -44.81 -33.61
N ASP A 344 22.66 -44.14 -34.40
CA ASP A 344 23.73 -44.77 -35.15
C ASP A 344 25.03 -44.96 -34.34
N GLY A 345 25.06 -44.43 -33.11
CA GLY A 345 26.19 -44.50 -32.19
C GLY A 345 27.25 -43.42 -32.42
N PHE A 346 26.98 -42.47 -33.32
CA PHE A 346 27.85 -41.35 -33.67
C PHE A 346 27.06 -40.03 -33.60
N ILE A 347 27.75 -38.89 -33.47
CA ILE A 347 27.08 -37.58 -33.52
C ILE A 347 27.41 -36.90 -34.84
N ASN A 348 26.37 -36.69 -35.64
CA ASN A 348 26.45 -35.99 -36.93
C ASN A 348 26.56 -34.47 -36.75
N PHE A 349 27.06 -33.74 -37.76
CA PHE A 349 27.21 -32.27 -37.67
C PHE A 349 25.88 -31.55 -37.34
N LEU A 350 24.77 -32.04 -37.90
CA LEU A 350 23.42 -31.53 -37.63
C LEU A 350 22.96 -31.79 -36.20
N GLU A 351 23.30 -32.94 -35.64
CA GLU A 351 22.95 -33.31 -34.27
C GLU A 351 23.80 -32.55 -33.26
N PHE A 352 25.10 -32.41 -33.54
CA PHE A 352 26.02 -31.56 -32.77
C PHE A 352 25.54 -30.10 -32.75
N ALA A 353 25.08 -29.59 -33.89
CA ALA A 353 24.48 -28.27 -33.98
C ALA A 353 23.21 -28.16 -33.14
N ASN A 354 22.29 -29.11 -33.26
CA ASN A 354 21.06 -29.12 -32.46
C ASN A 354 21.33 -29.23 -30.95
N PHE A 355 22.37 -29.97 -30.57
CA PHE A 355 22.77 -30.16 -29.18
C PHE A 355 23.28 -28.87 -28.52
N LEU A 356 23.99 -28.02 -29.26
CA LEU A 356 24.58 -26.77 -28.76
C LEU A 356 23.68 -25.53 -28.98
N ASN A 357 22.67 -25.62 -29.85
CA ASN A 357 21.90 -24.46 -30.28
C ASN A 357 20.72 -24.14 -29.35
N TRP A 358 20.68 -22.90 -28.86
CA TRP A 358 19.51 -22.31 -28.17
C TRP A 358 19.24 -21.02 -28.92
N LYS A 359 18.21 -21.01 -29.78
CA LYS A 359 17.63 -19.83 -30.43
C LYS A 359 18.56 -18.60 -30.46
N ASP A 360 19.47 -18.52 -31.44
CA ASP A 360 20.03 -17.23 -31.92
C ASP A 360 21.38 -16.72 -31.37
N LYS A 361 22.42 -17.55 -31.18
CA LYS A 361 23.76 -16.99 -30.82
C LYS A 361 25.00 -17.42 -31.61
N MET A 362 25.00 -18.43 -32.48
CA MET A 362 26.17 -18.73 -33.33
C MET A 362 25.82 -18.61 -34.82
N PRO A 363 26.04 -17.44 -35.45
CA PRO A 363 25.79 -17.24 -36.87
C PRO A 363 26.81 -18.00 -37.72
N ILE A 364 26.34 -18.69 -38.77
CA ILE A 364 27.22 -19.36 -39.74
C ILE A 364 27.67 -18.31 -40.76
N ASN A 365 28.98 -18.16 -40.94
CA ASN A 365 29.56 -17.16 -41.84
C ASN A 365 29.34 -17.56 -43.32
N ILE A 366 29.24 -16.60 -44.25
CA ILE A 366 28.87 -16.85 -45.66
C ILE A 366 29.80 -17.88 -46.34
N ARG A 367 31.10 -17.84 -46.03
CA ARG A 367 32.09 -18.82 -46.55
C ARG A 367 31.86 -20.25 -46.01
N GLU A 368 31.36 -20.36 -44.79
CA GLU A 368 31.05 -21.67 -44.16
C GLU A 368 29.72 -22.21 -44.70
N GLN A 369 28.76 -21.35 -45.04
CA GLN A 369 27.57 -21.75 -45.82
C GLN A 369 27.94 -22.34 -47.18
N CYS A 370 28.90 -21.76 -47.91
CA CYS A 370 29.34 -22.31 -49.20
C CYS A 370 30.07 -23.66 -49.07
N ILE A 371 30.82 -23.87 -47.99
CA ILE A 371 31.50 -25.15 -47.71
C ILE A 371 30.49 -26.24 -47.31
N ILE A 372 29.41 -25.86 -46.64
CA ILE A 372 28.34 -26.77 -46.21
C ILE A 372 27.35 -27.07 -47.35
N ALA A 373 27.07 -26.10 -48.23
CA ALA A 373 26.07 -26.19 -49.31
C ALA A 373 26.65 -26.38 -50.74
N ASN A 374 27.98 -26.40 -50.91
CA ASN A 374 28.72 -26.63 -52.16
C ASN A 374 28.26 -25.80 -53.39
N GLU A 375 28.48 -24.48 -53.36
CA GLU A 375 28.50 -23.67 -54.59
C GLU A 375 29.94 -23.26 -54.97
N ARG A 376 30.56 -24.12 -55.81
CA ARG A 376 31.75 -23.98 -56.68
C ARG A 376 33.07 -23.44 -56.09
N VAL A 377 34.13 -24.27 -56.08
CA VAL A 377 35.34 -24.16 -56.94
C VAL A 377 36.27 -25.39 -56.74
N THR A 378 37.01 -25.69 -57.79
CA THR A 378 37.94 -26.78 -58.13
C THR A 378 38.94 -27.27 -57.06
N ALA A 379 39.22 -28.57 -57.18
CA ALA A 379 40.39 -29.34 -56.72
C ALA A 379 40.45 -29.83 -55.26
N GLN A 380 40.31 -31.17 -55.15
CA GLN A 380 40.98 -32.08 -54.20
C GLN A 380 40.76 -31.85 -52.69
N LEU A 381 39.76 -32.57 -52.13
CA LEU A 381 39.91 -33.65 -51.14
C LEU A 381 38.61 -33.80 -50.31
N TYR A 382 38.06 -35.02 -50.33
CA TYR A 382 37.00 -35.60 -49.48
C TYR A 382 35.66 -34.86 -49.40
N ALA A 383 34.77 -35.24 -50.31
CA ALA A 383 33.36 -34.85 -50.35
C ALA A 383 32.51 -35.74 -49.43
N CYS A 384 31.95 -35.17 -48.36
CA CYS A 384 30.75 -35.68 -47.71
C CYS A 384 29.78 -34.50 -47.49
N ARG A 385 28.58 -34.61 -48.06
CA ARG A 385 27.53 -33.59 -48.06
C ARG A 385 26.89 -33.55 -46.66
N LEU A 386 27.07 -32.47 -45.89
CA LEU A 386 26.71 -32.45 -44.47
C LEU A 386 25.29 -31.92 -44.15
N VAL A 387 24.67 -31.08 -45.01
CA VAL A 387 23.31 -30.51 -44.80
C VAL A 387 22.65 -30.11 -46.15
N ASP A 388 21.31 -30.16 -46.25
CA ASP A 388 20.55 -29.63 -47.40
C ASP A 388 20.11 -28.15 -47.22
N LEU A 389 19.99 -27.39 -48.32
CA LEU A 389 19.71 -25.93 -48.33
C LEU A 389 18.41 -25.50 -47.64
N GLU A 390 17.46 -26.43 -47.46
CA GLU A 390 16.13 -26.17 -46.88
C GLU A 390 16.13 -26.07 -45.34
N ASP A 391 17.25 -26.43 -44.70
CA ASP A 391 17.39 -26.45 -43.23
C ASP A 391 18.01 -25.17 -42.64
N LEU A 392 18.17 -24.10 -43.42
CA LEU A 392 18.73 -22.82 -42.96
C LEU A 392 17.64 -21.75 -42.77
N GLN A 393 17.53 -21.19 -41.56
CA GLN A 393 16.61 -20.10 -41.21
C GLN A 393 17.36 -18.80 -40.83
N PRO A 394 16.82 -17.60 -41.11
CA PRO A 394 17.41 -16.33 -40.65
C PRO A 394 17.35 -16.21 -39.12
N VAL A 395 18.40 -15.65 -38.52
CA VAL A 395 18.50 -15.45 -37.05
C VAL A 395 17.43 -14.49 -36.52
N GLU A 396 17.07 -13.48 -37.31
CA GLU A 396 15.94 -12.59 -37.05
C GLU A 396 15.19 -12.30 -38.37
N PRO A 397 13.88 -12.00 -38.33
CA PRO A 397 13.13 -11.66 -39.55
C PRO A 397 13.70 -10.39 -40.19
N GLY A 398 14.55 -10.57 -41.21
CA GLY A 398 15.23 -9.49 -41.96
C GLY A 398 16.75 -9.46 -41.86
N SER A 399 17.41 -10.35 -41.09
CA SER A 399 18.88 -10.38 -41.00
C SER A 399 19.53 -11.25 -42.09
N SER A 400 20.74 -10.86 -42.54
CA SER A 400 21.50 -11.57 -43.59
C SER A 400 22.23 -12.83 -43.08
N LEU A 401 22.26 -13.05 -41.76
CA LEU A 401 22.91 -14.18 -41.11
C LEU A 401 21.91 -15.32 -40.89
N LYS A 402 22.27 -16.55 -41.30
CA LYS A 402 21.41 -17.75 -41.19
C LYS A 402 21.96 -18.74 -40.14
N THR A 403 21.06 -19.47 -39.50
CA THR A 403 21.29 -20.56 -38.53
C THR A 403 20.56 -21.83 -38.98
N LEU A 404 21.01 -23.00 -38.50
CA LEU A 404 20.37 -24.28 -38.80
C LEU A 404 19.04 -24.45 -38.05
N ARG A 405 18.04 -25.04 -38.71
CA ARG A 405 16.68 -25.33 -38.21
C ARG A 405 16.75 -26.32 -37.03
N SER A 406 16.11 -25.96 -35.91
CA SER A 406 16.04 -26.86 -34.74
C SER A 406 15.02 -27.98 -34.94
N LEU A 407 15.43 -29.23 -34.68
CA LEU A 407 14.56 -30.42 -34.82
C LEU A 407 13.44 -30.51 -33.77
N ARG A 408 13.51 -29.76 -32.66
CA ARG A 408 12.46 -29.74 -31.61
C ARG A 408 12.09 -28.32 -31.20
N GLN A 409 10.99 -27.84 -31.75
CA GLN A 409 10.37 -26.58 -31.33
C GLN A 409 9.49 -26.84 -30.10
N THR A 410 9.98 -26.52 -28.89
CA THR A 410 9.05 -26.25 -27.80
C THR A 410 8.37 -24.94 -28.10
N ARG A 411 7.04 -24.96 -28.30
CA ARG A 411 6.21 -23.77 -28.47
C ARG A 411 6.21 -22.98 -27.16
N ALA A 412 7.27 -22.23 -26.90
CA ALA A 412 7.23 -21.14 -25.95
C ALA A 412 6.57 -19.96 -26.67
N ALA A 413 5.37 -19.58 -26.22
CA ALA A 413 4.76 -18.32 -26.58
C ALA A 413 5.74 -17.17 -26.27
N PRO A 414 5.81 -16.14 -27.12
CA PRO A 414 6.63 -15.00 -26.83
C PRO A 414 6.02 -14.23 -25.66
N ASP A 415 6.89 -13.89 -24.72
CA ASP A 415 6.77 -12.81 -23.75
C ASP A 415 5.97 -13.06 -22.45
N HIS A 416 6.73 -12.96 -21.35
CA HIS A 416 6.37 -12.59 -19.97
C HIS A 416 6.11 -13.62 -18.86
N PHE A 417 6.10 -14.93 -19.10
CA PHE A 417 6.01 -15.90 -17.98
C PHE A 417 7.20 -16.86 -17.93
N ARG A 418 8.03 -16.67 -16.91
CA ARG A 418 9.13 -17.58 -16.57
C ARG A 418 8.61 -18.55 -15.50
N THR A 419 8.28 -19.78 -15.88
CA THR A 419 7.81 -20.80 -14.94
C THR A 419 8.93 -21.18 -13.97
N THR A 420 8.59 -21.57 -12.73
CA THR A 420 9.55 -22.00 -11.70
C THR A 420 10.47 -23.14 -12.17
N SER A 421 9.97 -24.00 -13.06
CA SER A 421 10.75 -25.06 -13.72
C SER A 421 11.90 -24.54 -14.59
N SER A 422 11.78 -23.34 -15.15
CA SER A 422 12.84 -22.71 -15.97
C SER A 422 13.93 -22.01 -15.15
N LEU A 423 13.81 -22.00 -13.82
CA LEU A 423 14.76 -21.41 -12.86
C LEU A 423 15.58 -22.47 -12.10
N ILE A 424 15.24 -23.75 -12.21
CA ILE A 424 16.01 -24.86 -11.62
C ILE A 424 17.25 -25.09 -12.50
N GLY A 425 18.24 -24.20 -12.40
CA GLY A 425 19.49 -24.28 -13.17
C GLY A 425 20.30 -22.99 -13.25
N ALA A 426 19.71 -21.84 -12.89
CA ALA A 426 20.43 -20.57 -12.86
C ALA A 426 21.16 -20.39 -11.52
N ALA A 427 22.22 -21.16 -11.28
CA ALA A 427 23.10 -21.00 -10.12
C ALA A 427 24.06 -19.79 -10.23
N GLY A 428 23.79 -18.82 -11.10
CA GLY A 428 24.72 -17.75 -11.40
C GLY A 428 24.13 -16.58 -12.15
N ALA A 429 23.11 -15.92 -11.59
CA ALA A 429 22.85 -14.49 -11.80
C ALA A 429 21.71 -14.05 -10.87
N GLY A 430 22.07 -13.39 -9.77
CA GLY A 430 21.14 -12.80 -8.81
C GLY A 430 21.14 -13.55 -7.49
N ARG A 431 21.64 -12.89 -6.43
CA ARG A 431 21.40 -13.29 -5.05
C ARG A 431 19.89 -13.44 -4.86
N PHE A 432 19.41 -14.64 -4.56
CA PHE A 432 18.11 -14.81 -3.94
C PHE A 432 18.18 -14.10 -2.59
N PRO A 433 17.27 -13.17 -2.25
CA PRO A 433 17.06 -12.85 -0.85
C PRO A 433 16.59 -14.14 -0.19
N SER A 434 17.37 -14.63 0.77
CA SER A 434 17.10 -15.82 1.59
C SER A 434 15.91 -15.63 2.55
N ASP A 435 15.00 -14.72 2.25
CA ASP A 435 13.82 -14.46 3.06
C ASP A 435 12.64 -15.19 2.42
N GLY A 436 11.95 -16.01 3.22
CA GLY A 436 10.68 -16.65 2.88
C GLY A 436 9.53 -15.65 2.69
N ARG A 437 9.77 -14.56 1.97
CA ARG A 437 8.80 -13.52 1.67
C ARG A 437 7.73 -14.11 0.75
N THR A 438 6.49 -14.08 1.22
CA THR A 438 5.33 -14.48 0.44
C THR A 438 5.12 -13.48 -0.70
N TYR A 439 4.99 -13.98 -1.93
CA TYR A 439 4.67 -13.16 -3.09
C TYR A 439 3.15 -13.00 -3.18
N GLY A 440 2.66 -11.81 -2.82
CA GLY A 440 1.23 -11.47 -2.83
C GLY A 440 0.98 -10.09 -2.22
N ILE A 441 -0.26 -9.61 -2.30
CA ILE A 441 -0.70 -8.38 -1.64
C ILE A 441 -1.38 -8.79 -0.32
N PRO A 442 -0.87 -8.40 0.86
CA PRO A 442 -1.51 -8.72 2.13
C PRO A 442 -2.82 -7.94 2.30
N SER A 443 -3.80 -8.54 2.96
CA SER A 443 -5.11 -7.90 3.21
C SER A 443 -4.99 -6.68 4.13
N VAL A 444 -4.08 -6.74 5.10
CA VAL A 444 -3.68 -5.58 5.91
C VAL A 444 -2.36 -5.07 5.36
N ARG A 445 -2.37 -3.84 4.84
CA ARG A 445 -1.23 -3.20 4.18
C ARG A 445 -0.31 -2.51 5.18
N SER A 446 0.13 -3.25 6.20
CA SER A 446 1.13 -2.75 7.17
C SER A 446 2.52 -2.53 6.55
N ASP A 447 2.72 -3.04 5.33
CA ASP A 447 3.89 -2.75 4.50
C ASP A 447 3.91 -1.31 3.96
N LEU A 448 2.77 -0.60 4.00
CA LEU A 448 2.64 0.77 3.57
C LEU A 448 2.42 1.71 4.76
N PRO A 449 3.03 2.90 4.79
CA PRO A 449 2.70 3.90 5.79
C PRO A 449 1.26 4.40 5.57
N ALA A 450 0.51 4.50 6.66
CA ALA A 450 -0.83 5.09 6.62
C ALA A 450 -0.78 6.55 6.11
N PRO A 451 -1.68 6.95 5.20
CA PRO A 451 -1.68 8.30 4.66
C PRO A 451 -2.04 9.33 5.75
N ARG A 452 -1.31 10.45 5.79
CA ARG A 452 -1.58 11.55 6.74
C ARG A 452 -3.02 12.06 6.71
N ILE A 453 -3.64 12.03 5.53
CA ILE A 453 -5.05 12.36 5.33
C ILE A 453 -5.67 11.21 4.53
N LYS A 454 -6.50 10.40 5.19
CA LYS A 454 -7.27 9.34 4.54
C LYS A 454 -8.32 9.95 3.61
N ARG A 455 -8.47 9.38 2.42
CA ARG A 455 -9.57 9.74 1.52
C ARG A 455 -10.86 9.12 2.06
N VAL A 456 -12.00 9.80 1.85
CA VAL A 456 -13.32 9.26 2.23
C VAL A 456 -13.61 7.92 1.52
N SER A 457 -13.08 7.73 0.32
CA SER A 457 -13.23 6.51 -0.47
C SER A 457 -12.13 5.47 -0.22
N ASP A 458 -11.21 5.71 0.72
CA ASP A 458 -10.14 4.77 0.99
C ASP A 458 -10.70 3.52 1.68
N LYS A 459 -10.42 2.35 1.10
CA LYS A 459 -10.89 1.04 1.58
C LYS A 459 -9.76 0.20 2.15
N ASN A 460 -8.52 0.66 2.02
CA ASN A 460 -7.37 -0.12 2.45
C ASN A 460 -7.17 0.01 3.96
N ASN A 461 -6.92 -1.12 4.62
CA ASN A 461 -6.53 -1.14 6.01
C ASN A 461 -4.99 -1.11 6.08
N TYR A 462 -4.43 -0.10 6.75
CA TYR A 462 -2.97 0.08 6.91
C TYR A 462 -2.44 -0.51 8.23
N GLY A 463 -3.29 -1.18 8.99
CA GLY A 463 -2.97 -1.64 10.35
C GLY A 463 -3.22 -0.58 11.43
N ASP A 464 -3.89 0.51 11.06
CA ASP A 464 -4.22 1.69 11.89
C ASP A 464 -5.73 1.77 12.19
N THR A 465 -6.38 0.62 12.28
CA THR A 465 -7.82 0.51 12.54
C THR A 465 -8.05 -0.29 13.80
N SER A 466 -8.93 0.19 14.68
CA SER A 466 -9.33 -0.51 15.91
C SER A 466 -10.09 -1.81 15.63
N THR A 467 -10.09 -2.71 16.62
CA THR A 467 -10.84 -3.97 16.53
C THR A 467 -12.35 -3.69 16.65
N ALA A 468 -13.18 -4.59 16.11
CA ALA A 468 -14.64 -4.47 16.22
C ALA A 468 -15.14 -4.39 17.68
N GLY A 469 -14.45 -5.06 18.61
CA GLY A 469 -14.78 -5.00 20.04
C GLY A 469 -14.62 -3.59 20.63
N ASP A 470 -13.55 -2.90 20.26
CA ASP A 470 -13.20 -1.57 20.78
C ASP A 470 -14.13 -0.49 20.20
N LEU A 471 -14.65 -0.70 18.98
CA LEU A 471 -15.66 0.16 18.39
C LEU A 471 -17.03 0.05 19.08
N LEU A 472 -17.39 -1.15 19.53
CA LEU A 472 -18.61 -1.38 20.29
C LEU A 472 -18.49 -0.87 21.73
N HIS A 473 -17.29 -0.90 22.30
CA HIS A 473 -17.00 -0.53 23.68
C HIS A 473 -15.84 0.49 23.73
N PRO A 474 -16.06 1.73 23.24
CA PRO A 474 -14.98 2.71 23.17
C PRO A 474 -14.49 3.07 24.58
N SER A 475 -13.18 3.17 24.74
CA SER A 475 -12.59 3.63 25.99
C SER A 475 -12.95 5.11 26.24
N VAL A 476 -12.93 5.54 27.51
CA VAL A 476 -13.16 6.95 27.88
C VAL A 476 -12.18 7.89 27.16
N HIS A 477 -10.97 7.41 26.87
CA HIS A 477 -9.95 8.15 26.14
C HIS A 477 -10.30 8.31 24.66
N ALA A 478 -10.89 7.29 24.03
CA ALA A 478 -11.34 7.35 22.64
C ALA A 478 -12.46 8.40 22.45
N LEU A 479 -13.34 8.56 23.45
CA LEU A 479 -14.35 9.64 23.44
C LEU A 479 -13.72 11.04 23.48
N GLN A 480 -12.52 11.18 24.02
CA GLN A 480 -11.73 12.41 24.05
C GLN A 480 -10.79 12.54 22.84
N GLY A 481 -10.89 11.65 21.84
CA GLY A 481 -10.06 11.65 20.64
C GLY A 481 -8.66 11.04 20.83
N VAL A 482 -8.43 10.31 21.93
CA VAL A 482 -7.17 9.60 22.18
C VAL A 482 -7.36 8.11 21.91
N TYR A 483 -6.81 7.66 20.79
CA TYR A 483 -6.89 6.25 20.36
C TYR A 483 -5.77 5.40 20.96
N GLU A 484 -5.94 4.08 20.90
CA GLU A 484 -5.00 3.09 21.46
C GLU A 484 -3.59 3.21 20.88
N GLU A 485 -3.47 3.53 19.61
CA GLU A 485 -2.19 3.78 18.93
C GLU A 485 -1.32 4.79 19.68
N HIS A 486 -1.94 5.86 20.22
CA HIS A 486 -1.22 6.89 20.97
C HIS A 486 -0.63 6.40 22.30
N PHE A 487 -1.19 5.32 22.87
CA PHE A 487 -0.69 4.67 24.08
C PHE A 487 0.45 3.69 23.80
N PHE A 488 0.43 3.04 22.63
CA PHE A 488 1.44 2.06 22.20
C PHE A 488 2.59 2.66 21.38
N CYS A 489 2.45 3.90 20.90
CA CYS A 489 3.56 4.61 20.25
C CYS A 489 4.77 4.69 21.19
N PRO A 490 5.98 4.33 20.71
CA PRO A 490 7.21 4.51 21.46
C PRO A 490 7.49 6.01 21.62
N ARG A 491 7.89 6.41 22.82
CA ARG A 491 8.18 7.80 23.18
C ARG A 491 9.50 7.88 23.93
N SER A 492 10.09 9.08 23.91
CA SER A 492 11.30 9.38 24.67
C SER A 492 11.00 9.50 26.17
N LYS A 493 12.06 9.43 26.98
CA LYS A 493 11.99 9.58 28.43
C LYS A 493 11.40 10.93 28.84
N GLU A 494 11.81 11.99 28.18
CA GLU A 494 11.36 13.35 28.44
C GLU A 494 9.87 13.53 28.13
N GLU A 495 9.41 12.96 27.01
CA GLU A 495 7.99 12.98 26.64
C GLU A 495 7.13 12.22 27.65
N ILE A 496 7.56 11.04 28.09
CA ILE A 496 6.82 10.29 29.12
C ILE A 496 6.80 11.06 30.44
N ALA A 497 7.91 11.64 30.87
CA ALA A 497 7.96 12.46 32.09
C ALA A 497 6.98 13.65 32.02
N THR A 498 6.90 14.33 30.87
CA THR A 498 5.97 15.45 30.68
C THR A 498 4.51 15.01 30.65
N ILE A 499 4.18 13.88 30.02
CA ILE A 499 2.83 13.32 29.99
C ILE A 499 2.33 13.02 31.41
N PHE A 500 3.13 12.33 32.22
CA PHE A 500 2.73 11.96 33.58
C PHE A 500 2.67 13.17 34.53
N ARG A 501 3.57 14.14 34.35
CA ARG A 501 3.53 15.42 35.09
C ARG A 501 2.27 16.21 34.77
N ASN A 502 1.91 16.31 33.49
CA ASN A 502 0.69 17.00 33.05
C ASN A 502 -0.58 16.26 33.48
N ALA A 503 -0.51 14.93 33.60
CA ALA A 503 -1.60 14.11 34.16
C ALA A 503 -1.77 14.28 35.68
N GLY A 504 -0.90 15.05 36.35
CA GLY A 504 -0.98 15.32 37.79
C GLY A 504 -0.38 14.22 38.66
N VAL A 505 0.43 13.31 38.09
CA VAL A 505 1.13 12.27 38.84
C VAL A 505 2.49 12.81 39.28
N ASN A 506 2.64 13.11 40.57
CA ASN A 506 3.91 13.54 41.16
C ASN A 506 4.78 12.32 41.48
N ILE A 507 5.62 11.93 40.53
CA ILE A 507 6.57 10.82 40.64
C ILE A 507 7.93 11.37 41.09
N SER A 508 8.61 10.72 42.05
CA SER A 508 9.99 11.11 42.38
C SER A 508 10.94 10.67 41.26
N GLU A 509 11.98 11.46 40.98
CA GLU A 509 12.94 11.16 39.90
C GLU A 509 13.54 9.75 40.03
N GLU A 510 13.85 9.31 41.25
CA GLU A 510 14.39 7.97 41.51
C GLU A 510 13.41 6.85 41.09
N THR A 511 12.13 6.97 41.44
CA THR A 511 11.12 5.97 41.07
C THR A 511 10.77 6.01 39.59
N PHE A 512 10.86 7.18 38.98
CA PHE A 512 10.69 7.32 37.54
C PHE A 512 11.82 6.65 36.78
N GLU A 513 13.07 6.80 37.24
CA GLU A 513 14.24 6.17 36.64
C GLU A 513 14.19 4.64 36.71
N GLU A 514 13.81 4.11 37.87
CA GLU A 514 13.68 2.66 38.09
C GLU A 514 12.60 2.06 37.18
N ALA A 515 11.42 2.68 37.14
CA ALA A 515 10.34 2.25 36.25
C ALA A 515 10.71 2.40 34.76
N TRP A 516 11.47 3.44 34.41
CA TRP A 516 11.97 3.66 33.05
C TRP A 516 12.94 2.58 32.62
N GLU A 517 13.93 2.25 33.45
CA GLU A 517 14.90 1.19 33.18
C GLU A 517 14.19 -0.16 33.00
N LEU A 518 13.27 -0.52 33.90
CA LEU A 518 12.48 -1.75 33.79
C LEU A 518 11.61 -1.79 32.52
N ALA A 519 11.08 -0.65 32.08
CA ALA A 519 10.28 -0.56 30.86
C ALA A 519 11.15 -0.64 29.60
N SER A 520 12.33 -0.02 29.62
CA SER A 520 13.27 0.00 28.50
C SER A 520 13.87 -1.39 28.25
N MET A 521 14.05 -2.20 29.28
CA MET A 521 14.57 -3.57 29.16
C MET A 521 13.65 -4.49 28.32
N LYS A 522 12.38 -4.15 28.15
CA LYS A 522 11.43 -4.93 27.34
C LYS A 522 11.48 -4.61 25.85
N GLN A 523 12.11 -3.50 25.44
CA GLN A 523 12.15 -3.07 24.03
C GLN A 523 13.59 -2.79 23.57
N PRO A 524 14.00 -3.30 22.39
CA PRO A 524 15.38 -3.16 21.92
C PRO A 524 15.77 -1.72 21.56
N THR A 525 14.81 -0.83 21.33
CA THR A 525 15.03 0.56 20.87
C THR A 525 15.22 1.57 22.02
N ARG A 526 15.18 1.15 23.29
CA ARG A 526 15.22 2.02 24.50
C ARG A 526 14.11 3.08 24.61
N GLU A 527 13.25 3.21 23.61
CA GLU A 527 12.02 3.98 23.67
C GLU A 527 10.95 3.15 24.39
N VAL A 528 10.01 3.81 25.05
CA VAL A 528 8.99 3.15 25.88
C VAL A 528 7.61 3.67 25.47
N CYS A 529 6.60 2.80 25.44
CA CYS A 529 5.22 3.22 25.23
C CYS A 529 4.50 3.51 26.57
N VAL A 530 3.51 4.41 26.53
CA VAL A 530 2.82 4.90 27.73
C VAL A 530 2.15 3.76 28.51
N GLU A 531 1.56 2.79 27.81
CA GLU A 531 0.88 1.67 28.45
C GLU A 531 1.86 0.69 29.10
N ASN A 532 3.03 0.44 28.49
CA ASN A 532 4.08 -0.39 29.11
C ASN A 532 4.62 0.28 30.38
N PHE A 533 4.87 1.59 30.33
CA PHE A 533 5.32 2.35 31.49
C PHE A 533 4.28 2.33 32.61
N ARG A 534 3.00 2.57 32.27
CA ARG A 534 1.87 2.50 33.20
C ARG A 534 1.74 1.12 33.87
N ASN A 535 1.89 0.05 33.10
CA ASN A 535 1.78 -1.33 33.60
C ASN A 535 2.92 -1.72 34.54
N ILE A 536 4.09 -1.09 34.44
CA ILE A 536 5.23 -1.30 35.35
C ILE A 536 5.08 -0.43 36.60
N TYR A 537 4.61 0.80 36.42
CA TYR A 537 4.44 1.77 37.51
C TYR A 537 3.28 1.46 38.47
N LEU A 538 2.13 0.98 37.96
CA LEU A 538 0.94 0.69 38.78
C LEU A 538 1.16 -0.41 39.85
N PRO A 539 1.85 -1.53 39.57
CA PRO A 539 2.23 -2.51 40.58
C PRO A 539 3.15 -1.95 41.67
N GLU A 540 4.12 -1.11 41.32
CA GLU A 540 5.03 -0.51 42.30
C GLU A 540 4.31 0.43 43.27
N LEU A 541 3.32 1.20 42.78
CA LEU A 541 2.42 1.98 43.64
C LEU A 541 1.61 1.08 44.58
N LYS A 542 1.04 -0.03 44.07
CA LYS A 542 0.27 -0.97 44.91
C LYS A 542 1.15 -1.69 45.95
N LEU A 543 2.42 -1.93 45.67
CA LEU A 543 3.39 -2.50 46.62
C LEU A 543 3.78 -1.49 47.70
N LYS A 544 4.01 -0.22 47.34
CA LYS A 544 4.30 0.85 48.32
C LYS A 544 3.08 1.22 49.17
N CYS A 545 1.86 1.18 48.62
CA CYS A 545 0.62 1.40 49.38
C CYS A 545 0.18 0.23 50.26
N LYS A 546 0.78 -0.97 50.13
CA LYS A 546 0.55 -2.12 51.04
C LYS A 546 1.53 -2.18 52.21
N ASN A 547 2.60 -1.39 52.17
CA ASN A 547 3.60 -1.28 53.23
C ASN A 547 3.44 0.00 54.07
N ILE A 548 2.26 0.63 53.99
CA ILE A 548 1.71 1.63 54.92
C ILE A 548 0.44 1.00 55.50
#